data_AF-A0A538KHV9-F1
#
_entry.id   AF-A0A538KHV9-F1
#
_cell.length_a   1.000
_cell.length_b   1.000
_cell.length_c   1.000
_cell.angle_alpha   90.00
_cell.angle_beta   90.00
_cell.angle_gamma   90.00
#
_symmetry.space_group_name_H-M   'P 1'
#
loop_
_entity.id
_entity.type
_entity.pdbx_description
1 polymer ?
#
loop_
_entity_poly.entity_id
_entity_poly.type
_entity_poly.pdbx_seq_one_letter_code
_entity_poly.pdbx_strand_id
1 'polypeptide(L)'
;MPEPIRTPEEQLAWEAERRPRAIVAAVAAAALVLGGSIYASVAASRDFPQVGLTEAITPALQGRPSAAIDPHVAAARFFDDNAAQLTAGAAISALGTLAMAYALLYLAEAIRARRPEFQGALRWLPLIGAVLAAAASIGRPVAFAANARDYLHGPRAANALDQISNHGATPLLNALGIAGQFAIAFAFVLIGLNAMRVGLLTRFMGVLAIIVGVLFVIPLGPLPIVQAFWLGALAPLFAMRWPAGQPPAWVTGRAEPWPSADEVRRRRDASRAHAEARAIKASPAASEAAEPVRPPHPSSKKRRKKRR
;
A
#
# COMPACT_ATOMS: atom_id res chain seq x y z
N MET A 1 29.46 12.58 2.07
CA MET A 1 30.27 11.52 1.44
C MET A 1 29.30 10.47 0.88
N PRO A 2 29.45 10.02 -0.37
CA PRO A 2 28.64 8.92 -0.90
C PRO A 2 28.90 7.66 -0.07
N GLU A 3 27.84 7.00 0.41
CA GLU A 3 27.99 5.71 1.10
C GLU A 3 28.59 4.67 0.13
N PRO A 4 29.50 3.80 0.58
CA PRO A 4 30.06 2.74 -0.25
C PRO A 4 28.95 1.80 -0.74
N ILE A 5 29.03 1.42 -2.03
CA ILE A 5 28.08 0.49 -2.65
C ILE A 5 28.32 -0.90 -2.05
N ARG A 6 27.32 -1.45 -1.35
CA ARG A 6 27.39 -2.82 -0.81
C ARG A 6 27.47 -3.85 -1.92
N THR A 7 28.24 -4.91 -1.71
CA THR A 7 28.20 -6.07 -2.60
C THR A 7 26.84 -6.79 -2.47
N PRO A 8 26.41 -7.59 -3.47
CA PRO A 8 25.16 -8.35 -3.37
C PRO A 8 25.12 -9.28 -2.15
N GLU A 9 26.25 -9.88 -1.79
CA GLU A 9 26.38 -10.79 -0.64
C GLU A 9 26.23 -10.05 0.69
N GLU A 10 26.90 -8.89 0.82
CA GLU A 10 26.74 -8.01 1.98
C GLU A 10 25.30 -7.52 2.13
N GLN A 11 24.64 -7.20 1.02
CA GLN A 11 23.25 -6.78 1.03
C GLN A 11 22.31 -7.91 1.48
N LEU A 12 22.53 -9.14 0.99
CA LEU A 12 21.74 -10.30 1.43
C LEU A 12 21.96 -10.61 2.91
N ALA A 13 23.18 -10.46 3.42
CA ALA A 13 23.47 -10.61 4.85
C ALA A 13 22.73 -9.55 5.69
N TRP A 14 22.78 -8.28 5.26
CA TRP A 14 22.03 -7.19 5.89
C TRP A 14 20.51 -7.44 5.88
N GLU A 15 19.98 -7.98 4.78
CA GLU A 15 18.58 -8.34 4.65
C GLU A 15 18.22 -9.47 5.61
N ALA A 16 19.01 -10.54 5.65
CA ALA A 16 18.78 -11.68 6.54
C ALA A 16 18.76 -11.26 8.02
N GLU A 17 19.66 -10.37 8.44
CA GLU A 17 19.73 -9.85 9.81
C GLU A 17 18.46 -9.07 10.20
N ARG A 18 17.96 -8.21 9.31
CA ARG A 18 16.83 -7.31 9.59
C ARG A 18 15.46 -7.90 9.26
N ARG A 19 15.43 -8.98 8.48
CA ARG A 19 14.22 -9.65 8.02
C ARG A 19 13.24 -10.02 9.14
N PRO A 20 13.65 -10.59 10.30
CA PRO A 20 12.70 -10.86 11.39
C PRO A 20 11.96 -9.60 11.87
N ARG A 21 12.68 -8.49 12.00
CA ARG A 21 12.09 -7.20 12.39
C ARG A 21 11.12 -6.67 11.33
N ALA A 22 11.49 -6.80 10.05
CA ALA A 22 10.63 -6.39 8.94
C ALA A 22 9.34 -7.23 8.86
N ILE A 23 9.43 -8.54 9.13
CA ILE A 23 8.26 -9.44 9.22
C ILE A 23 7.33 -9.01 10.34
N VAL A 24 7.87 -8.84 11.57
CA VAL A 24 7.07 -8.40 12.73
C VAL A 24 6.44 -7.05 12.46
N ALA A 25 7.19 -6.10 11.91
CA ALA A 25 6.68 -4.79 11.54
C ALA A 25 5.55 -4.86 10.51
N ALA A 26 5.68 -5.69 9.47
CA ALA A 26 4.63 -5.87 8.46
C ALA A 26 3.35 -6.49 9.04
N VAL A 27 3.47 -7.51 9.89
CA VAL A 27 2.32 -8.14 10.58
C VAL A 27 1.66 -7.15 11.55
N ALA A 28 2.46 -6.48 12.39
CA ALA A 28 1.98 -5.48 13.33
C ALA A 28 1.29 -4.32 12.59
N ALA A 29 1.87 -3.84 11.49
CA ALA A 29 1.26 -2.81 10.66
C ALA A 29 -0.11 -3.25 10.11
N ALA A 30 -0.20 -4.46 9.55
CA ALA A 30 -1.46 -4.99 9.03
C ALA A 30 -2.54 -5.09 10.12
N ALA A 31 -2.18 -5.66 11.28
CA ALA A 31 -3.11 -5.87 12.38
C ALA A 31 -3.51 -4.56 13.07
N LEU A 32 -2.56 -3.67 13.35
CA LEU A 32 -2.82 -2.42 14.08
C LEU A 32 -3.52 -1.37 13.22
N VAL A 33 -3.19 -1.26 11.93
CA VAL A 33 -3.91 -0.34 11.03
C VAL A 33 -5.36 -0.77 10.90
N LEU A 34 -5.62 -2.05 10.60
CA LEU A 34 -6.98 -2.55 10.46
C LEU A 34 -7.74 -2.54 11.79
N GLY A 35 -7.13 -3.06 12.85
CA GLY A 35 -7.72 -3.13 14.19
C GLY A 35 -7.98 -1.73 14.77
N GLY A 36 -7.05 -0.79 14.58
CA GLY A 36 -7.24 0.61 14.97
C GLY A 36 -8.39 1.28 14.20
N SER A 37 -8.49 1.06 12.88
CA SER A 37 -9.62 1.58 12.09
C SER A 37 -10.97 0.97 12.50
N ILE A 38 -11.03 -0.34 12.75
CA ILE A 38 -12.24 -1.00 13.24
C ILE A 38 -12.62 -0.45 14.62
N TYR A 39 -11.66 -0.36 15.54
CA TYR A 39 -11.89 0.16 16.88
C TYR A 39 -12.39 1.61 16.84
N ALA A 40 -11.72 2.48 16.08
CA ALA A 40 -12.13 3.87 15.91
C ALA A 40 -13.52 3.98 15.27
N SER A 41 -13.81 3.16 14.26
CA SER A 41 -15.13 3.13 13.61
C SER A 41 -16.24 2.69 14.57
N VAL A 42 -15.99 1.67 15.39
CA VAL A 42 -16.97 1.18 16.38
C VAL A 42 -17.15 2.18 17.52
N ALA A 43 -16.05 2.77 18.01
CA ALA A 43 -16.09 3.82 19.02
C ALA A 43 -16.89 5.04 18.53
N ALA A 44 -16.70 5.42 17.26
CA ALA A 44 -17.42 6.52 16.64
C ALA A 44 -18.87 6.18 16.27
N SER A 45 -19.29 4.92 16.23
CA SER A 45 -20.63 4.54 15.77
C SER A 45 -21.61 4.18 16.89
N ARG A 46 -21.13 3.78 18.08
CA ARG A 46 -22.00 3.29 19.16
C ARG A 46 -22.83 4.40 19.81
N ASP A 47 -22.22 5.56 20.05
CA ASP A 47 -22.84 6.62 20.86
C ASP A 47 -22.83 8.00 20.18
N PHE A 48 -22.47 8.05 18.89
CA PHE A 48 -22.47 9.32 18.19
C PHE A 48 -23.91 9.81 18.01
N PRO A 49 -24.21 11.04 18.46
CA PRO A 49 -25.58 11.56 18.41
C PRO A 49 -26.04 11.68 16.96
N GLN A 50 -26.93 10.79 16.55
CA GLN A 50 -27.60 10.86 15.25
C GLN A 50 -28.88 11.67 15.42
N VAL A 51 -28.90 12.88 14.86
CA VAL A 51 -30.15 13.64 14.75
C VAL A 51 -30.87 13.13 13.52
N GLY A 52 -32.08 12.59 13.68
CA GLY A 52 -32.88 12.16 12.53
C GLY A 52 -33.17 13.33 11.59
N LEU A 53 -33.26 13.08 10.28
CA LEU A 53 -33.67 14.08 9.28
C LEU A 53 -34.99 14.79 9.68
N THR A 54 -35.91 14.05 10.30
CA THR A 54 -37.17 14.58 10.81
C THR A 54 -36.98 15.47 12.04
N GLU A 55 -36.09 15.12 12.97
CA GLU A 55 -35.78 15.92 14.16
C GLU A 55 -35.05 17.22 13.82
N ALA A 56 -34.24 17.21 12.75
CA ALA A 56 -33.58 18.40 12.25
C ALA A 56 -34.55 19.39 11.55
N ILE A 57 -35.57 18.88 10.84
CA ILE A 57 -36.47 19.70 10.02
C ILE A 57 -37.74 20.15 10.79
N THR A 58 -38.23 19.33 11.72
CA THR A 58 -39.47 19.60 12.48
C THR A 58 -39.49 20.96 13.18
N PRO A 59 -38.41 21.42 13.84
CA PRO A 59 -38.41 22.72 14.51
C PRO A 59 -38.54 23.89 13.53
N ALA A 60 -37.90 23.81 12.37
CA ALA A 60 -37.98 24.82 11.32
C ALA A 60 -39.39 24.89 10.69
N LEU A 61 -40.04 23.74 10.49
CA LEU A 61 -41.43 23.67 10.02
C LEU A 61 -42.44 24.21 11.04
N GLN A 62 -42.11 24.16 12.34
CA GLN A 62 -42.94 24.68 13.43
C GLN A 62 -42.67 26.17 13.75
N GLY A 63 -41.87 26.86 12.94
CA GLY A 63 -41.54 28.27 13.15
C GLY A 63 -40.71 28.53 14.41
N ARG A 64 -40.06 27.50 14.97
CA ARG A 64 -39.17 27.66 16.12
C ARG A 64 -37.78 28.05 15.61
N PRO A 65 -37.14 29.08 16.20
CA PRO A 65 -35.84 29.58 15.74
C PRO A 65 -34.68 28.60 16.00
N SER A 66 -34.88 27.54 16.79
CA SER A 66 -33.85 26.55 17.10
C SER A 66 -34.47 25.20 17.48
N ALA A 67 -33.75 24.10 17.21
CA ALA A 67 -34.11 22.78 17.70
C ALA A 67 -34.04 22.72 19.23
N ALA A 68 -34.87 21.88 19.87
CA ALA A 68 -34.89 21.73 21.33
C ALA A 68 -33.59 21.12 21.91
N ILE A 69 -32.82 20.44 21.07
CA ILE A 69 -31.49 19.90 21.38
C ILE A 69 -30.51 20.54 20.41
N ASP A 70 -29.51 21.24 20.92
CA ASP A 70 -28.41 21.75 20.10
C ASP A 70 -27.49 20.56 19.72
N PRO A 71 -27.45 20.16 18.44
CA PRO A 71 -26.60 19.06 17.99
C PRO A 71 -25.11 19.28 18.29
N HIS A 72 -24.68 20.54 18.38
CA HIS A 72 -23.29 20.88 18.67
C HIS A 72 -22.92 20.60 20.12
N VAL A 73 -23.85 20.79 21.06
CA VAL A 73 -23.66 20.44 22.47
C VAL A 73 -23.58 18.93 22.64
N ALA A 74 -24.44 18.18 21.94
CA ALA A 74 -24.40 16.72 21.96
C ALA A 74 -23.08 16.17 21.40
N ALA A 75 -22.62 16.71 20.26
CA ALA A 75 -21.33 16.34 19.67
C ALA A 75 -20.15 16.71 20.58
N ALA A 76 -20.15 17.90 21.18
CA ALA A 76 -19.08 18.32 22.10
C ALA A 76 -19.00 17.42 23.33
N ARG A 77 -20.15 17.06 23.94
CA ARG A 77 -20.17 16.08 25.04
C ARG A 77 -19.64 14.73 24.63
N PHE A 78 -20.04 14.23 23.46
CA PHE A 78 -19.51 12.96 22.94
C PHE A 78 -17.98 12.97 22.86
N PHE A 79 -17.38 14.03 22.33
CA PHE A 79 -15.92 14.13 22.20
C PHE A 79 -15.19 14.28 23.54
N ASP A 80 -15.76 15.01 24.52
CA ASP A 80 -15.19 15.11 25.87
C ASP A 80 -15.30 13.77 26.63
N ASP A 81 -16.47 13.14 26.61
CA ASP A 81 -16.74 11.87 27.30
C ASP A 81 -15.91 10.71 26.72
N ASN A 82 -15.74 10.68 25.39
CA ASN A 82 -15.02 9.60 24.70
C ASN A 82 -13.56 9.95 24.38
N ALA A 83 -13.01 11.05 24.90
CA ALA A 83 -11.67 11.53 24.57
C ALA A 83 -10.59 10.46 24.77
N ALA A 84 -10.64 9.74 25.90
CA ALA A 84 -9.68 8.68 26.22
C ALA A 84 -9.77 7.52 25.22
N GLN A 85 -11.00 7.11 24.87
CA GLN A 85 -11.26 6.01 23.94
C GLN A 85 -10.79 6.37 22.52
N LEU A 86 -11.14 7.56 22.04
CA LEU A 86 -10.73 8.06 20.73
C LEU A 86 -9.20 8.22 20.63
N THR A 87 -8.57 8.71 21.70
CA THR A 87 -7.11 8.85 21.78
C THR A 87 -6.42 7.49 21.80
N ALA A 88 -6.96 6.50 22.51
CA ALA A 88 -6.43 5.14 22.50
C ALA A 88 -6.50 4.51 21.09
N GLY A 89 -7.63 4.67 20.40
CA GLY A 89 -7.78 4.23 19.01
C GLY A 89 -6.75 4.90 18.08
N ALA A 90 -6.57 6.20 18.22
CA ALA A 90 -5.59 6.96 17.47
C ALA A 90 -4.13 6.52 17.75
N ALA A 91 -3.81 6.17 19.00
CA ALA A 91 -2.49 5.67 19.38
C ALA A 91 -2.21 4.29 18.75
N ILE A 92 -3.21 3.39 18.73
CA ILE A 92 -3.10 2.09 18.06
C ILE A 92 -2.83 2.27 16.56
N SER A 93 -3.61 3.14 15.90
CA SER A 93 -3.40 3.45 14.47
C SER A 93 -2.05 4.11 14.19
N ALA A 94 -1.58 5.00 15.07
CA ALA A 94 -0.26 5.63 14.98
C ALA A 94 0.87 4.59 15.05
N LEU A 95 0.80 3.65 16.00
CA LEU A 95 1.77 2.56 16.10
C LEU A 95 1.76 1.66 14.86
N GLY A 96 0.58 1.35 14.32
CA GLY A 96 0.44 0.62 13.06
C GLY A 96 1.08 1.35 11.88
N THR A 97 0.94 2.68 11.83
CA THR A 97 1.52 3.52 10.78
C THR A 97 3.05 3.61 10.89
N LEU A 98 3.60 3.66 12.11
CA LEU A 98 5.04 3.61 12.34
C LEU A 98 5.64 2.23 11.98
N ALA A 99 4.95 1.15 12.34
CA ALA A 99 5.36 -0.21 11.95
C ALA A 99 5.34 -0.38 10.42
N MET A 100 4.32 0.18 9.75
CA MET A 100 4.24 0.23 8.29
C MET A 100 5.43 0.97 7.68
N ALA A 101 5.79 2.13 8.25
CA ALA A 101 6.95 2.89 7.77
C ALA A 101 8.25 2.09 7.86
N TYR A 102 8.44 1.31 8.92
CA TYR A 102 9.60 0.43 9.04
C TYR A 102 9.63 -0.65 7.94
N ALA A 103 8.48 -1.27 7.63
CA ALA A 103 8.39 -2.25 6.54
C ALA A 103 8.71 -1.62 5.17
N LEU A 104 8.24 -0.39 4.93
CA LEU A 104 8.55 0.37 3.72
C LEU A 104 10.03 0.81 3.67
N LEU A 105 10.63 1.21 4.79
CA LEU A 105 12.05 1.54 4.89
C LEU A 105 12.93 0.34 4.54
N TYR A 106 12.57 -0.85 5.04
CA TYR A 106 13.27 -2.08 4.70
C TYR A 106 13.26 -2.35 3.19
N LEU A 107 12.09 -2.19 2.54
CA LEU A 107 11.99 -2.28 1.08
C LEU A 107 12.79 -1.19 0.36
N ALA A 108 12.71 0.07 0.81
CA ALA A 108 13.40 1.19 0.20
C ALA A 108 14.93 1.00 0.22
N GLU A 109 15.47 0.46 1.31
CA GLU A 109 16.89 0.16 1.43
C GLU A 109 17.31 -1.00 0.52
N ALA A 110 16.48 -2.05 0.42
CA ALA A 110 16.69 -3.14 -0.54
C ALA A 110 16.64 -2.65 -2.01
N ILE A 111 15.76 -1.71 -2.33
CA ILE A 111 15.71 -1.07 -3.66
C ILE A 111 17.01 -0.30 -3.92
N ARG A 112 17.45 0.52 -2.97
CA ARG A 112 18.63 1.38 -3.10
C ARG A 112 19.89 0.57 -3.39
N ALA A 113 20.07 -0.56 -2.72
CA ALA A 113 21.20 -1.45 -2.96
C ALA A 113 21.23 -2.03 -4.38
N ARG A 114 20.07 -2.10 -5.06
CA ARG A 114 19.91 -2.68 -6.40
C ARG A 114 19.81 -1.62 -7.51
N ARG A 115 19.41 -0.39 -7.18
CA ARG A 115 19.22 0.70 -8.14
C ARG A 115 19.89 1.99 -7.64
N PRO A 116 21.08 2.34 -8.15
CA PRO A 116 21.80 3.57 -7.77
C PRO A 116 21.03 4.86 -8.05
N GLU A 117 20.15 4.84 -9.07
CA GLU A 117 19.29 5.97 -9.44
C GLU A 117 18.18 6.25 -8.40
N PHE A 118 17.92 5.32 -7.49
CA PHE A 118 16.94 5.53 -6.43
C PHE A 118 17.48 6.55 -5.44
N GLN A 119 16.92 7.76 -5.48
CA GLN A 119 17.39 8.88 -4.68
C GLN A 119 17.38 8.54 -3.19
N GLY A 120 18.53 8.66 -2.53
CA GLY A 120 18.69 8.34 -1.11
C GLY A 120 17.74 9.12 -0.20
N ALA A 121 17.32 10.33 -0.60
CA ALA A 121 16.34 11.12 0.14
C ALA A 121 14.95 10.45 0.21
N LEU A 122 14.52 9.76 -0.85
CA LEU A 122 13.21 9.10 -0.93
C LEU A 122 13.07 7.95 0.08
N ARG A 123 14.18 7.40 0.59
CA ARG A 123 14.13 6.37 1.64
C ARG A 123 13.50 6.90 2.92
N TRP A 124 13.62 8.19 3.22
CA TRP A 124 13.10 8.77 4.46
C TRP A 124 11.63 9.18 4.39
N LEU A 125 11.07 9.21 3.18
CA LEU A 125 9.70 9.64 2.96
C LEU A 125 8.65 8.84 3.77
N PRO A 126 8.71 7.48 3.86
CA PRO A 126 7.80 6.72 4.71
C PRO A 126 7.89 7.12 6.18
N LEU A 127 9.11 7.37 6.68
CA LEU A 127 9.34 7.71 8.08
C LEU A 127 8.80 9.11 8.41
N ILE A 128 9.15 10.10 7.59
CA ILE A 128 8.67 11.48 7.74
C ILE A 128 7.14 11.47 7.69
N GLY A 129 6.57 10.83 6.68
CA GLY A 129 5.12 10.74 6.53
C GLY A 129 4.42 10.09 7.72
N ALA A 130 4.97 8.97 8.21
CA ALA A 130 4.42 8.26 9.37
C ALA A 130 4.53 9.03 10.68
N VAL A 131 5.64 9.73 10.92
CA VAL A 131 5.80 10.58 12.12
C VAL A 131 4.80 11.73 12.09
N LEU A 132 4.66 12.42 10.95
CA LEU A 132 3.69 13.50 10.79
C LEU A 132 2.25 12.99 10.96
N ALA A 133 1.90 11.87 10.33
CA ALA A 133 0.58 11.27 10.43
C ALA A 133 0.26 10.78 11.85
N ALA A 134 1.23 10.17 12.54
CA ALA A 134 1.09 9.72 13.92
C ALA A 134 0.92 10.88 14.91
N ALA A 135 1.73 11.93 14.77
CA ALA A 135 1.59 13.14 15.58
C ALA A 135 0.21 13.78 15.39
N ALA A 136 -0.24 13.90 14.14
CA ALA A 136 -1.57 14.42 13.82
C ALA A 136 -2.71 13.50 14.26
N SER A 137 -2.56 12.18 14.18
CA SER A 137 -3.63 11.25 14.58
C SER A 137 -3.86 11.28 16.09
N ILE A 138 -2.80 11.38 16.90
CA ILE A 138 -2.90 11.47 18.36
C ILE A 138 -3.32 12.88 18.79
N GLY A 139 -2.72 13.92 18.19
CA GLY A 139 -2.99 15.30 18.58
C GLY A 139 -4.42 15.74 18.30
N ARG A 140 -5.04 15.26 17.21
CA ARG A 140 -6.40 15.69 16.82
C ARG A 140 -7.46 15.37 17.87
N PRO A 141 -7.66 14.11 18.32
CA PRO A 141 -8.62 13.79 19.37
C PRO A 141 -8.40 14.60 20.65
N VAL A 142 -7.14 14.82 21.04
CA VAL A 142 -6.79 15.63 22.22
C VAL A 142 -7.19 17.09 22.04
N ALA A 143 -6.88 17.68 20.88
CA ALA A 143 -7.25 19.07 20.57
C ALA A 143 -8.78 19.23 20.45
N PHE A 144 -9.47 18.29 19.81
CA PHE A 144 -10.92 18.28 19.73
C PHE A 144 -11.57 18.17 21.10
N ALA A 145 -11.08 17.29 21.98
CA ALA A 145 -11.60 17.16 23.34
C ALA A 145 -11.36 18.43 24.17
N ALA A 146 -10.18 19.06 24.06
CA ALA A 146 -9.90 20.32 24.72
C ALA A 146 -10.84 21.44 24.24
N ASN A 147 -10.97 21.61 22.92
CA ASN A 147 -11.87 22.61 22.34
C ASN A 147 -13.35 22.34 22.71
N ALA A 148 -13.76 21.07 22.75
CA ALA A 148 -15.11 20.68 23.14
C ALA A 148 -15.40 21.02 24.61
N ARG A 149 -14.45 20.78 25.51
CA ARG A 149 -14.55 21.15 26.92
C ARG A 149 -14.66 22.67 27.10
N ASP A 150 -13.81 23.43 26.42
CA ASP A 150 -13.86 24.89 26.45
C ASP A 150 -15.21 25.42 25.92
N TYR A 151 -15.74 24.80 24.87
CA TYR A 151 -17.07 25.12 24.34
C TYR A 151 -18.20 24.82 25.34
N LEU A 152 -18.14 23.69 26.06
CA LEU A 152 -19.16 23.32 27.04
C LEU A 152 -19.21 24.24 28.27
N HIS A 153 -18.07 24.83 28.64
CA HIS A 153 -17.94 25.75 29.77
C HIS A 153 -17.97 27.24 29.37
N GLY A 154 -17.85 27.56 28.08
CA GLY A 154 -17.80 28.92 27.55
C GLY A 154 -19.17 29.49 27.09
N PRO A 155 -19.18 30.74 26.62
CA PRO A 155 -20.37 31.37 26.04
C PRO A 155 -20.81 30.64 24.77
N ARG A 156 -22.05 30.12 24.74
CA ARG A 156 -22.63 29.41 23.59
C ARG A 156 -23.00 30.40 22.49
N ALA A 157 -22.04 30.72 21.62
CA ALA A 157 -22.21 31.62 20.50
C ALA A 157 -22.50 30.85 19.19
N ALA A 158 -23.12 31.52 18.21
CA ALA A 158 -23.52 30.93 16.93
C ALA A 158 -22.34 30.41 16.07
N ASN A 159 -21.09 30.79 16.38
CA ASN A 159 -19.87 30.29 15.75
C ASN A 159 -19.26 29.07 16.47
N ALA A 160 -20.04 28.39 17.32
CA ALA A 160 -19.69 27.19 18.07
C ALA A 160 -18.89 26.13 17.27
N LEU A 161 -19.35 25.82 16.05
CA LEU A 161 -18.75 24.77 15.23
C LEU A 161 -17.31 25.12 14.80
N ASP A 162 -17.07 26.40 14.52
CA ASP A 162 -15.77 26.92 14.12
C ASP A 162 -14.79 26.93 15.29
N GLN A 163 -15.28 27.27 16.49
CA GLN A 163 -14.48 27.21 17.72
C GLN A 163 -14.05 25.77 18.06
N ILE A 164 -14.91 24.77 17.84
CA ILE A 164 -14.54 23.37 18.09
C ILE A 164 -13.54 22.86 17.04
N SER A 165 -13.78 23.17 15.76
CA SER A 165 -13.10 22.50 14.64
C SER A 165 -11.85 23.21 14.12
N ASN A 166 -11.79 24.54 14.23
CA ASN A 166 -10.74 25.34 13.58
C ASN A 166 -9.92 26.19 14.57
N HIS A 167 -10.11 26.01 15.87
CA HIS A 167 -9.38 26.76 16.89
C HIS A 167 -8.16 26.01 17.46
N GLY A 168 -7.27 26.76 18.11
CA GLY A 168 -6.09 26.22 18.79
C GLY A 168 -5.12 25.48 17.85
N ALA A 169 -4.69 24.29 18.25
CA ALA A 169 -3.73 23.48 17.50
C ALA A 169 -4.36 22.71 16.31
N THR A 170 -5.69 22.70 16.17
CA THR A 170 -6.39 21.84 15.20
C THR A 170 -6.01 22.10 13.74
N PRO A 171 -5.92 23.36 13.26
CA PRO A 171 -5.50 23.63 11.88
C PRO A 171 -4.08 23.11 11.57
N LEU A 172 -3.14 23.30 12.50
CA LEU A 172 -1.77 22.79 12.36
C LEU A 172 -1.76 21.25 12.32
N LEU A 173 -2.47 20.61 13.23
CA LEU A 173 -2.56 19.14 13.28
C LEU A 173 -3.23 18.56 12.02
N ASN A 174 -4.25 19.25 11.48
CA ASN A 174 -4.85 18.88 10.20
C ASN A 174 -3.84 19.01 9.05
N ALA A 175 -3.10 20.11 8.99
CA ALA A 175 -2.06 20.31 7.97
C ALA A 175 -0.95 19.24 8.06
N LEU A 176 -0.47 18.92 9.27
CA LEU A 176 0.49 17.85 9.52
C LEU A 176 -0.06 16.49 9.10
N GLY A 177 -1.34 16.22 9.39
CA GLY A 177 -2.02 15.00 9.01
C GLY A 177 -2.09 14.83 7.50
N ILE A 178 -2.50 15.88 6.77
CA ILE A 178 -2.57 15.89 5.31
C ILE A 178 -1.18 15.72 4.70
N ALA A 179 -0.18 16.46 5.20
CA ALA A 179 1.20 16.36 4.71
C ALA A 179 1.77 14.94 4.94
N GLY A 180 1.56 14.38 6.13
CA GLY A 180 1.93 13.00 6.45
C GLY A 180 1.23 11.99 5.56
N GLN A 181 -0.06 12.20 5.29
CA GLN A 181 -0.87 11.34 4.44
C GLN A 181 -0.35 11.29 3.01
N PHE A 182 -0.08 12.44 2.40
CA PHE A 182 0.51 12.51 1.07
C PHE A 182 1.91 11.89 1.03
N ALA A 183 2.75 12.16 2.03
CA ALA A 183 4.09 11.59 2.08
C ALA A 183 4.07 10.06 2.10
N ILE A 184 3.19 9.44 2.91
CA ILE A 184 3.01 7.98 2.94
C ILE A 184 2.47 7.47 1.60
N ALA A 185 1.47 8.13 1.02
CA ALA A 185 0.90 7.75 -0.26
C ALA A 185 1.96 7.74 -1.38
N PHE A 186 2.77 8.80 -1.47
CA PHE A 186 3.89 8.87 -2.39
C PHE A 186 4.93 7.79 -2.11
N ALA A 187 5.22 7.50 -0.84
CA ALA A 187 6.13 6.42 -0.48
C ALA A 187 5.64 5.06 -1.00
N PHE A 188 4.35 4.73 -0.83
CA PHE A 188 3.76 3.50 -1.37
C PHE A 188 3.92 3.40 -2.89
N VAL A 189 3.58 4.47 -3.62
CA VAL A 189 3.67 4.49 -5.08
C VAL A 189 5.12 4.34 -5.55
N LEU A 190 6.03 5.15 -5.00
CA LEU A 190 7.44 5.16 -5.41
C LEU A 190 8.13 3.86 -5.04
N ILE A 191 7.96 3.36 -3.81
CA ILE A 191 8.57 2.10 -3.37
C ILE A 191 7.97 0.93 -4.13
N GLY A 192 6.65 0.88 -4.31
CA GLY A 192 5.97 -0.17 -5.06
C GLY A 192 6.44 -0.27 -6.52
N LEU A 193 6.52 0.87 -7.21
CA LEU A 193 6.99 0.93 -8.59
C LEU A 193 8.46 0.49 -8.70
N ASN A 194 9.32 1.01 -7.83
CA ASN A 194 10.75 0.70 -7.87
C ASN A 194 11.04 -0.74 -7.45
N ALA A 195 10.38 -1.26 -6.43
CA ALA A 195 10.56 -2.63 -5.95
C ALA A 195 10.14 -3.66 -7.00
N MET A 196 9.07 -3.40 -7.75
CA MET A 196 8.69 -4.24 -8.88
C MET A 196 9.73 -4.19 -10.01
N ARG A 197 10.29 -3.01 -10.31
CA ARG A 197 11.32 -2.85 -11.34
C ARG A 197 12.60 -3.60 -11.01
N VAL A 198 13.02 -3.62 -9.75
CA VAL A 198 14.22 -4.39 -9.34
C VAL A 198 13.91 -5.84 -9.00
N GLY A 199 12.63 -6.25 -9.04
CA GLY A 199 12.17 -7.61 -8.78
C GLY A 199 12.18 -8.04 -7.31
N LEU A 200 12.04 -7.09 -6.39
CA LEU A 200 11.74 -7.36 -4.97
C LEU A 200 10.25 -7.62 -4.73
N LEU A 201 9.37 -7.00 -5.54
CA LEU A 201 7.95 -7.28 -5.55
C LEU A 201 7.56 -7.94 -6.87
N THR A 202 6.56 -8.83 -6.81
CA THR A 202 5.85 -9.27 -8.02
C THR A 202 5.09 -8.09 -8.63
N ARG A 203 4.72 -8.19 -9.92
CA ARG A 203 3.95 -7.12 -10.58
C ARG A 203 2.62 -6.83 -9.89
N PHE A 204 1.94 -7.90 -9.44
CA PHE A 204 0.71 -7.78 -8.67
C PHE A 204 0.92 -6.99 -7.38
N MET A 205 1.92 -7.35 -6.57
CA MET A 205 2.21 -6.64 -5.32
C MET A 205 2.66 -5.19 -5.55
N GLY A 206 3.39 -4.92 -6.63
CA GLY A 206 3.78 -3.55 -7.01
C GLY A 206 2.60 -2.67 -7.40
N VAL A 207 1.69 -3.18 -8.26
CA VAL A 207 0.45 -2.47 -8.63
C VAL A 207 -0.46 -2.29 -7.41
N LEU A 208 -0.58 -3.32 -6.57
CA LEU A 208 -1.37 -3.24 -5.35
C LEU A 208 -0.84 -2.18 -4.39
N ALA A 209 0.48 -2.00 -4.28
CA ALA A 209 1.08 -0.91 -3.50
C ALA A 209 0.68 0.48 -4.04
N ILE A 210 0.65 0.64 -5.36
CA ILE A 210 0.21 1.89 -6.00
C ILE A 210 -1.26 2.16 -5.67
N ILE A 211 -2.12 1.15 -5.78
CA ILE A 211 -3.54 1.25 -5.40
C ILE A 211 -3.68 1.63 -3.93
N VAL A 212 -2.91 1.01 -3.03
CA VAL A 212 -2.90 1.36 -1.60
C VAL A 212 -2.49 2.82 -1.40
N GLY A 213 -1.46 3.30 -2.08
CA GLY A 213 -1.05 4.70 -2.02
C GLY A 213 -2.15 5.67 -2.46
N VAL A 214 -2.87 5.36 -3.54
CA VAL A 214 -4.00 6.18 -4.03
C VAL A 214 -5.18 6.14 -3.06
N LEU A 215 -5.57 4.94 -2.60
CA LEU A 215 -6.65 4.76 -1.63
C LEU A 215 -6.35 5.40 -0.27
N PHE A 216 -5.07 5.58 0.06
CA PHE A 216 -4.68 6.30 1.27
C PHE A 216 -5.04 7.78 1.21
N VAL A 217 -5.04 8.40 0.02
CA VAL A 217 -5.45 9.81 -0.19
C VAL A 217 -6.95 9.93 -0.45
N ILE A 218 -7.49 9.02 -1.27
CA ILE A 218 -8.90 9.01 -1.67
C ILE A 218 -9.55 7.72 -1.14
N PRO A 219 -9.95 7.70 0.15
CA PRO A 219 -10.54 6.52 0.75
C PRO A 219 -11.93 6.26 0.14
N LEU A 220 -12.13 5.06 -0.41
CA LEU A 220 -13.42 4.62 -0.96
C LEU A 220 -14.33 3.98 0.10
N GLY A 221 -13.84 3.81 1.33
CA GLY A 221 -14.59 3.19 2.42
C GLY A 221 -13.88 3.37 3.76
N PRO A 222 -14.56 3.01 4.85
CA PRO A 222 -14.07 3.26 6.21
C PRO A 222 -12.93 2.32 6.63
N LEU A 223 -12.79 1.16 6.00
CA LEU A 223 -11.81 0.14 6.39
C LEU A 223 -10.69 -0.01 5.34
N PRO A 224 -9.41 0.07 5.75
CA PRO A 224 -8.26 -0.02 4.84
C PRO A 224 -7.90 -1.48 4.52
N ILE A 225 -8.87 -2.28 4.04
CA ILE A 225 -8.71 -3.73 3.84
C ILE A 225 -7.58 -4.03 2.85
N VAL A 226 -7.51 -3.29 1.74
CA VAL A 226 -6.49 -3.48 0.70
C VAL A 226 -5.09 -3.21 1.24
N GLN A 227 -4.94 -2.16 2.06
CA GLN A 227 -3.68 -1.81 2.71
C GLN A 227 -3.27 -2.89 3.73
N ALA A 228 -4.19 -3.33 4.58
CA ALA A 228 -3.94 -4.37 5.57
C ALA A 228 -3.55 -5.70 4.92
N PHE A 229 -4.25 -6.09 3.85
CA PHE A 229 -3.88 -7.26 3.05
C PHE A 229 -2.49 -7.12 2.44
N TRP A 230 -2.17 -5.98 1.83
CA TRP A 230 -0.86 -5.76 1.22
C TRP A 230 0.28 -5.83 2.24
N LEU A 231 0.10 -5.20 3.41
CA LEU A 231 1.06 -5.25 4.53
C LEU A 231 1.19 -6.67 5.08
N GLY A 232 0.08 -7.39 5.24
CA GLY A 232 0.07 -8.78 5.66
C GLY A 232 0.80 -9.68 4.67
N ALA A 233 0.62 -9.44 3.36
CA ALA A 233 1.30 -10.18 2.29
C ALA A 233 2.81 -9.90 2.23
N LEU A 234 3.29 -8.75 2.72
CA LEU A 234 4.73 -8.52 2.86
C LEU A 234 5.38 -9.46 3.87
N ALA A 235 4.67 -9.91 4.90
CA ALA A 235 5.24 -10.80 5.92
C ALA A 235 5.73 -12.15 5.36
N PRO A 236 4.92 -12.96 4.64
CA PRO A 236 5.41 -14.20 4.02
C PRO A 236 6.43 -13.92 2.92
N LEU A 237 6.34 -12.76 2.24
CA LEU A 237 7.32 -12.35 1.24
C LEU A 237 8.70 -12.12 1.87
N PHE A 238 8.76 -11.34 2.96
CA PHE A 238 9.98 -11.11 3.73
C PHE A 238 10.48 -12.40 4.37
N ALA A 239 9.58 -13.29 4.80
CA ALA A 239 9.94 -14.59 5.34
C ALA A 239 10.50 -15.59 4.30
N MET A 240 10.63 -15.22 3.03
CA MET A 240 11.03 -16.10 1.93
C MET A 240 10.10 -17.30 1.73
N ARG A 241 8.81 -17.12 2.04
CA ARG A 241 7.77 -18.16 1.94
C ARG A 241 6.66 -17.77 0.97
N TRP A 242 7.00 -17.02 -0.08
CA TRP A 242 6.02 -16.57 -1.06
C TRP A 242 5.46 -17.76 -1.87
N PRO A 243 4.13 -17.96 -1.95
CA PRO A 243 3.54 -19.17 -2.55
C PRO A 243 3.87 -19.41 -4.03
N ALA A 244 4.06 -18.34 -4.80
CA ALA A 244 4.32 -18.41 -6.24
C ALA A 244 5.82 -18.47 -6.61
N GLY A 245 6.68 -18.77 -5.63
CA GLY A 245 8.12 -18.68 -5.74
C GLY A 245 8.64 -17.29 -5.38
N GLN A 246 9.83 -17.24 -4.78
CA GLN A 246 10.38 -16.00 -4.27
C GLN A 246 10.86 -15.08 -5.41
N PRO A 247 10.62 -13.76 -5.35
CA PRO A 247 11.21 -12.81 -6.29
C PRO A 247 12.74 -12.92 -6.34
N PRO A 248 13.34 -13.00 -7.55
CA PRO A 248 14.72 -13.44 -7.74
C PRO A 248 15.72 -12.51 -7.05
N ALA A 249 15.40 -11.22 -6.97
CA ALA A 249 16.22 -10.22 -6.32
C ALA A 249 16.46 -10.49 -4.82
N TRP A 250 15.56 -11.22 -4.14
CA TRP A 250 15.76 -11.65 -2.75
C TRP A 250 16.75 -12.80 -2.59
N VAL A 251 17.04 -13.51 -3.68
CA VAL A 251 17.98 -14.63 -3.69
C VAL A 251 19.34 -14.19 -4.23
N THR A 252 19.35 -13.41 -5.33
CA THR A 252 20.59 -13.02 -6.01
C THR A 252 21.21 -11.75 -5.44
N GLY A 253 20.44 -10.95 -4.70
CA GLY A 253 20.88 -9.63 -4.20
C GLY A 253 21.02 -8.59 -5.31
N ARG A 254 20.74 -8.94 -6.57
CA ARG A 254 20.87 -8.07 -7.75
C ARG A 254 19.50 -7.61 -8.24
N ALA A 255 19.49 -6.56 -9.05
CA ALA A 255 18.28 -6.10 -9.73
C ALA A 255 17.91 -7.10 -10.83
N GLU A 256 16.89 -7.90 -10.58
CA GLU A 256 16.37 -8.89 -11.54
C GLU A 256 14.85 -8.79 -11.57
N PRO A 257 14.25 -8.07 -12.54
CA PRO A 257 12.81 -7.87 -12.60
C PRO A 257 12.03 -9.20 -12.65
N TRP A 258 10.86 -9.23 -12.00
CA TRP A 258 9.99 -10.41 -12.07
C TRP A 258 9.49 -10.63 -13.50
N PRO A 259 9.58 -11.88 -14.05
CA PRO A 259 9.22 -12.16 -15.42
C PRO A 259 7.74 -11.84 -15.70
N SER A 260 7.45 -11.36 -16.90
CA SER A 260 6.06 -11.11 -17.31
C SER A 260 5.26 -12.41 -17.44
N ALA A 261 3.93 -12.33 -17.29
CA ALA A 261 3.07 -13.49 -17.53
C ALA A 261 3.23 -14.06 -18.96
N ASP A 262 3.54 -13.18 -19.93
CA ASP A 262 3.82 -13.57 -21.31
C ASP A 262 5.17 -14.29 -21.44
N GLU A 263 6.21 -13.81 -20.77
CA GLU A 263 7.51 -14.51 -20.72
C GLU A 263 7.38 -15.87 -20.04
N VAL A 264 6.61 -15.97 -18.95
CA VAL A 264 6.38 -17.26 -18.27
C VAL A 264 5.61 -18.22 -19.18
N ARG A 265 4.59 -17.73 -19.91
CA ARG A 265 3.88 -18.53 -20.92
C ARG A 265 4.82 -18.99 -22.03
N ARG A 266 5.56 -18.09 -22.66
CA ARG A 266 6.55 -18.43 -23.70
C ARG A 266 7.60 -19.42 -23.21
N ARG A 267 8.09 -19.28 -21.97
CA ARG A 267 9.03 -20.24 -21.36
C ARG A 267 8.40 -21.61 -21.18
N ARG A 268 7.13 -21.68 -20.75
CA ARG A 268 6.39 -22.95 -20.62
C ARG A 268 6.15 -23.60 -21.98
N ASP A 269 5.73 -22.82 -22.98
CA ASP A 269 5.49 -23.32 -24.34
C ASP A 269 6.79 -23.81 -24.99
N ALA A 270 7.89 -23.05 -24.84
CA ALA A 270 9.20 -23.47 -25.30
C ALA A 270 9.71 -24.73 -24.58
N SER A 271 9.47 -24.84 -23.26
CA SER A 271 9.85 -26.04 -22.49
C SER A 271 9.04 -27.26 -22.90
N ARG A 272 7.74 -27.09 -23.18
CA ARG A 272 6.86 -28.15 -23.71
C ARG A 272 7.32 -28.58 -25.10
N ALA A 273 7.54 -27.64 -26.01
CA ALA A 273 8.06 -27.93 -27.35
C ALA A 273 9.43 -28.65 -27.29
N HIS A 274 10.31 -28.26 -26.37
CA HIS A 274 11.59 -28.95 -26.17
C HIS A 274 11.39 -30.39 -25.63
N ALA A 275 10.46 -30.59 -24.69
CA ALA A 275 10.15 -31.91 -24.16
C ALA A 275 9.55 -32.82 -25.25
N GLU A 276 8.63 -32.30 -26.06
CA GLU A 276 8.05 -32.98 -27.21
C GLU A 276 9.11 -33.34 -28.25
N ALA A 277 10.01 -32.41 -28.60
CA ALA A 277 11.12 -32.68 -29.52
C ALA A 277 12.08 -33.76 -29.00
N ARG A 278 12.33 -33.81 -27.68
CA ARG A 278 13.11 -34.90 -27.05
C ARG A 278 12.36 -36.23 -27.09
N ALA A 279 11.05 -36.22 -26.84
CA ALA A 279 10.23 -37.43 -26.90
C ALA A 279 10.18 -38.01 -28.32
N ILE A 280 10.05 -37.17 -29.35
CA ILE A 280 10.10 -37.59 -30.76
C ILE A 280 11.47 -38.22 -31.09
N LYS A 281 12.57 -37.60 -30.66
CA LYS A 281 13.93 -38.14 -30.88
C LYS A 281 14.21 -39.44 -30.11
N ALA A 282 13.57 -39.63 -28.95
CA ALA A 282 13.72 -40.83 -28.13
C ALA A 282 12.76 -41.97 -28.55
N SER A 283 11.81 -41.70 -29.46
CA SER A 283 10.86 -42.69 -29.93
C SER A 283 11.55 -43.66 -30.92
N PRO A 284 11.57 -44.99 -30.68
CA PRO A 284 12.34 -45.95 -31.48
C PRO A 284 11.93 -46.05 -32.96
N ALA A 285 10.77 -45.51 -33.34
CA ALA A 285 10.24 -45.61 -34.70
C ALA A 285 10.93 -44.70 -35.74
N ALA A 286 11.85 -43.82 -35.33
CA ALA A 286 12.51 -42.89 -36.25
C ALA A 286 13.84 -43.42 -36.84
N SER A 287 14.31 -44.61 -36.47
CA SER A 287 15.58 -45.16 -36.95
C SER A 287 15.46 -46.18 -38.09
N GLU A 288 14.26 -46.52 -38.56
CA GLU A 288 14.09 -47.59 -39.58
C GLU A 288 13.40 -47.18 -40.90
N ALA A 289 13.16 -45.89 -41.14
CA ALA A 289 12.61 -45.44 -42.42
C ALA A 289 13.16 -44.08 -42.85
N ALA A 290 14.43 -44.05 -43.28
CA ALA A 290 14.97 -42.97 -44.09
C ALA A 290 15.67 -43.57 -45.32
N GLU A 291 14.89 -44.12 -46.24
CA GLU A 291 15.32 -44.28 -47.62
C GLU A 291 15.53 -42.87 -48.22
N PRO A 292 16.64 -42.60 -48.92
CA PRO A 292 16.91 -41.27 -49.46
C PRO A 292 15.95 -41.00 -50.64
N VAL A 293 14.91 -40.21 -50.40
CA VAL A 293 14.05 -39.69 -51.46
C VAL A 293 14.89 -38.73 -52.33
N ARG A 294 15.24 -39.20 -53.53
CA ARG A 294 15.87 -38.38 -54.58
C ARG A 294 15.01 -37.14 -54.86
N PRO A 295 15.59 -35.94 -54.96
CA PRO A 295 14.82 -34.75 -55.31
C PRO A 295 14.29 -34.85 -56.75
N PRO A 296 12.99 -34.58 -56.99
CA PRO A 296 12.46 -34.50 -58.35
C PRO A 296 12.96 -33.23 -59.05
N HIS A 297 13.52 -33.43 -60.24
CA HIS A 297 14.02 -32.40 -61.15
C HIS A 297 13.00 -31.28 -61.42
N PRO A 298 13.39 -30.00 -61.42
CA PRO A 298 12.52 -28.92 -61.91
C PRO A 298 12.43 -28.98 -63.44
N SER A 299 11.23 -29.29 -63.96
CA SER A 299 10.94 -29.23 -65.39
C SER A 299 10.78 -27.77 -65.84
N SER A 300 11.47 -27.42 -66.93
CA SER A 300 11.52 -26.07 -67.48
C SER A 300 10.15 -25.63 -68.01
N LYS A 301 9.51 -24.63 -67.38
CA LYS A 301 8.42 -23.88 -68.00
C LYS A 301 8.99 -22.75 -68.87
N LYS A 302 8.99 -23.06 -70.17
CA LYS A 302 9.29 -22.24 -71.34
C LYS A 302 8.71 -20.83 -71.23
N ARG A 303 9.59 -19.84 -71.11
CA ARG A 303 9.31 -18.39 -71.22
C ARG A 303 8.88 -18.06 -72.65
N ARG A 304 7.57 -17.95 -72.90
CA ARG A 304 7.03 -17.50 -74.19
C ARG A 304 7.12 -15.98 -74.29
N LYS A 305 8.15 -15.54 -75.00
CA LYS A 305 8.38 -14.18 -75.52
C LYS A 305 7.20 -13.76 -76.40
N LYS A 306 6.48 -12.69 -76.05
CA LYS A 306 5.73 -11.88 -77.02
C LYS A 306 6.45 -10.54 -77.13
N ARG A 307 6.79 -10.18 -78.37
CA ARG A 307 7.62 -9.05 -78.79
C ARG A 307 6.70 -8.16 -79.63
N ARG A 308 6.82 -6.85 -79.40
CA ARG A 308 6.21 -5.72 -80.11
C ARG A 308 4.73 -5.48 -79.84
#